data_AF-A0A5N8YCC0-F1
#
_entry.id   AF-A0A5N8YCC0-F1
#
_cell.length_a   1.000
_cell.length_b   1.000
_cell.length_c   1.000
_cell.angle_alpha   90.00
_cell.angle_beta   90.00
_cell.angle_gamma   90.00
#
_symmetry.space_group_name_H-M   'P 1'
#
loop_
_entity.id
_entity.type
_entity.pdbx_description
1 polymer ?
#
loop_
_entity_poly.entity_id
_entity_poly.type
_entity_poly.pdbx_seq_one_letter_code
_entity_poly.pdbx_strand_id
1 'polypeptide(L)'
;MKRLVVEVALDSSEFLALLYGQPGSELVAKAFPKAAIRAINPCEVVAKLTEAGMSNGVIRDALRRLRIHIISLDHEHADCEGLLYLSTRDVGL
;
A
#
# COMPACT_ATOMS: atom_id res chain seq x y z
N MET A 1 -0.73 -25.94 4.31
CA MET A 1 -0.52 -24.52 3.92
C MET A 1 0.28 -23.83 5.02
N LYS A 2 1.40 -23.16 4.70
CA LYS A 2 2.13 -22.33 5.67
C LYS A 2 1.29 -21.08 5.93
N ARG A 3 0.94 -20.82 7.19
CA ARG A 3 0.26 -19.57 7.61
C ARG A 3 1.24 -18.42 7.39
N LEU A 4 0.86 -17.44 6.58
CA LEU A 4 1.63 -16.21 6.45
C LEU A 4 1.50 -15.46 7.78
N VAL A 5 2.62 -15.13 8.42
CA VAL A 5 2.63 -14.27 9.61
C VAL A 5 2.90 -12.86 9.12
N VAL A 6 1.87 -12.03 9.13
CA VAL A 6 1.96 -10.59 8.82
C VAL A 6 2.17 -9.87 10.14
N GLU A 7 3.31 -9.19 10.29
CA GLU A 7 3.62 -8.40 11.49
C GLU A 7 3.35 -6.90 11.27
N VAL A 8 3.34 -6.46 10.01
CA VAL A 8 3.21 -5.04 9.63
C VAL A 8 2.18 -4.88 8.53
N ALA A 9 1.23 -3.97 8.71
CA ALA A 9 0.38 -3.48 7.63
C ALA A 9 1.03 -2.25 7.02
N LEU A 10 1.21 -2.24 5.69
CA LEU A 10 1.68 -1.06 4.96
C LEU A 10 0.51 -0.25 4.45
N ASP A 11 0.64 1.07 4.50
CA ASP A 11 -0.24 2.01 3.82
C ASP A 11 0.42 2.54 2.52
N SER A 12 -0.38 3.20 1.67
CA SER A 12 0.04 3.81 0.42
C SER A 12 1.16 4.82 0.63
N SER A 13 1.10 5.57 1.72
CA SER A 13 2.06 6.63 2.02
C SER A 13 3.47 6.07 2.32
N GLU A 14 3.60 4.97 3.08
CA GLU A 14 4.89 4.31 3.31
C GLU A 14 5.45 3.69 2.03
N PHE A 15 4.57 3.16 1.19
CA PHE A 15 4.99 2.62 -0.10
C PHE A 15 5.60 3.72 -0.99
N LEU A 16 4.95 4.88 -1.06
CA LEU A 16 5.46 6.04 -1.80
C LEU A 16 6.74 6.59 -1.17
N ALA A 17 6.84 6.60 0.16
CA ALA A 17 8.05 6.99 0.85
C ALA A 17 9.24 6.10 0.45
N LEU A 18 9.03 4.79 0.35
CA LEU A 18 10.04 3.85 -0.13
C LEU A 18 10.42 4.10 -1.59
N LEU A 19 9.44 4.33 -2.48
CA LEU A 19 9.68 4.61 -3.90
C LEU A 19 10.46 5.90 -4.14
N TYR A 20 10.14 6.95 -3.39
CA TYR A 20 10.73 8.29 -3.54
C TYR A 20 11.93 8.54 -2.62
N GLY A 21 12.31 7.58 -1.77
CA GLY A 21 13.41 7.75 -0.82
C GLY A 21 13.15 8.87 0.20
N GLN A 22 11.91 9.01 0.65
CA GLN A 22 11.53 10.02 1.64
C GLN A 22 12.06 9.67 3.04
N PRO A 23 12.11 10.63 3.98
CA PRO A 23 12.47 10.36 5.38
C PRO A 23 11.64 9.22 5.96
N GLY A 24 12.30 8.24 6.58
CA GLY A 24 11.65 7.04 7.14
C GLY A 24 11.58 5.85 6.19
N SER A 25 11.96 6.02 4.91
CA SER A 25 12.03 4.92 3.94
C SER A 25 12.94 3.78 4.40
N GLU A 26 13.97 4.04 5.21
CA GLU A 26 14.85 3.00 5.75
C GLU A 26 14.12 2.11 6.76
N LEU A 27 13.16 2.65 7.51
CA LEU A 27 12.33 1.89 8.44
C LEU A 27 11.33 1.04 7.67
N VAL A 28 10.70 1.62 6.64
CA VAL A 28 9.78 0.90 5.75
C VAL A 28 10.50 -0.27 5.07
N ALA A 29 11.70 -0.04 4.52
CA ALA A 29 12.51 -1.09 3.88
C ALA A 29 12.84 -2.27 4.82
N LYS A 30 13.11 -1.99 6.10
CA LYS A 30 13.37 -3.03 7.12
C LYS A 30 12.13 -3.84 7.47
N ALA A 31 10.96 -3.20 7.54
CA ALA A 31 9.68 -3.85 7.86
C ALA A 31 9.11 -4.64 6.67
N PHE A 32 9.47 -4.23 5.46
CA PHE A 32 8.94 -4.73 4.19
C PHE A 32 8.88 -6.26 4.03
N PRO A 33 9.88 -7.06 4.43
CA PRO A 33 9.84 -8.52 4.26
C PRO A 33 8.75 -9.22 5.09
N LYS A 34 8.24 -8.54 6.13
CA LYS A 34 7.19 -9.05 7.03
C LYS A 34 5.86 -8.31 6.86
N ALA A 35 5.80 -7.45 5.87
CA ALA A 35 4.66 -6.60 5.64
C ALA A 35 3.65 -7.24 4.68
N ALA A 36 2.40 -6.85 4.86
CA ALA A 36 1.37 -7.03 3.86
C ALA A 36 0.70 -5.69 3.58
N ILE A 37 0.09 -5.58 2.41
CA ILE A 37 -0.61 -4.38 1.97
C ILE A 37 -2.00 -4.78 1.47
N ARG A 38 -3.04 -4.05 1.87
CA ARG A 38 -4.40 -4.28 1.34
C ARG A 38 -4.50 -3.78 -0.08
N ALA A 39 -5.29 -4.45 -0.93
CA ALA A 39 -5.40 -4.13 -2.36
C ALA A 39 -5.81 -2.68 -2.68
N ILE A 40 -6.52 -2.01 -1.76
CA ILE A 40 -6.89 -0.60 -1.91
C ILE A 40 -5.68 0.34 -1.89
N ASN A 41 -4.63 0.03 -1.11
CA ASN A 41 -3.47 0.91 -0.96
C ASN A 41 -2.61 0.95 -2.26
N PRO A 42 -2.27 -0.18 -2.92
CA PRO A 42 -1.63 -0.14 -4.24
C PRO A 42 -2.48 0.57 -5.29
N CYS A 43 -3.82 0.58 -5.19
CA CYS A 43 -4.67 1.34 -6.10
C CYS A 43 -4.38 2.85 -5.99
N GLU A 44 -4.29 3.36 -4.77
CA GLU A 44 -3.93 4.75 -4.50
C GLU A 44 -2.50 5.08 -4.95
N VAL A 45 -1.53 4.18 -4.71
CA VAL A 45 -0.16 4.32 -5.22
C VAL A 45 -0.18 4.44 -6.75
N VAL A 46 -0.88 3.54 -7.45
CA VAL A 46 -1.01 3.60 -8.92
C VAL A 46 -1.64 4.92 -9.37
N ALA A 47 -2.70 5.37 -8.71
CA ALA A 47 -3.36 6.64 -9.02
C ALA A 47 -2.39 7.81 -8.90
N LYS A 48 -1.66 7.91 -7.78
CA LYS A 48 -0.67 8.97 -7.53
C LYS A 48 0.50 8.94 -8.52
N LEU A 49 1.02 7.76 -8.87
CA LEU A 49 2.08 7.65 -9.88
C LEU A 49 1.58 8.01 -11.29
N THR A 50 0.32 7.68 -11.60
CA THR A 50 -0.32 8.05 -12.87
C THR A 50 -0.54 9.56 -12.95
N GLU A 51 -1.01 10.18 -11.88
CA GLU A 51 -1.16 11.64 -11.74
C GLU A 51 0.20 12.35 -11.91
N ALA A 52 1.28 11.77 -11.38
CA ALA A 52 2.65 12.26 -11.57
C ALA A 52 3.21 12.05 -13.00
N GLY A 53 2.41 11.52 -13.94
CA GLY A 53 2.78 11.34 -15.34
C GLY A 53 3.63 10.09 -15.63
N MET A 54 3.75 9.14 -14.69
CA MET A 54 4.45 7.89 -14.94
C MET A 54 3.66 7.00 -15.90
N SER A 55 4.37 6.34 -16.82
CA SER A 55 3.73 5.41 -17.76
C SER A 55 3.23 4.14 -17.06
N ASN A 56 2.11 3.60 -17.55
CA ASN A 56 1.53 2.33 -17.07
C ASN A 56 2.53 1.16 -17.11
N GLY A 57 3.51 1.17 -18.01
CA GLY A 57 4.56 0.15 -18.08
C GLY A 57 5.49 0.23 -16.87
N VAL A 58 6.01 1.42 -16.58
CA VAL A 58 6.92 1.69 -15.47
C VAL A 58 6.25 1.38 -14.12
N ILE A 59 5.00 1.83 -13.93
CA ILE A 59 4.25 1.57 -12.68
C ILE A 59 4.12 0.07 -12.43
N ARG A 60 3.67 -0.68 -13.45
CA ARG A 60 3.48 -2.14 -13.32
C ARG A 60 4.78 -2.88 -13.07
N ASP A 61 5.88 -2.46 -13.69
CA ASP A 61 7.20 -3.05 -13.45
C ASP A 61 7.71 -2.79 -12.03
N ALA A 62 7.53 -1.58 -11.50
CA ALA A 62 7.89 -1.24 -10.14
C ALA A 62 7.12 -2.10 -9.12
N LEU A 63 5.78 -2.18 -9.27
CA LEU A 63 4.93 -2.98 -8.38
C LEU A 63 5.27 -4.48 -8.40
N ARG A 64 5.56 -5.04 -9.59
CA ARG A 64 5.95 -6.45 -9.73
C ARG A 64 7.27 -6.79 -9.04
N ARG A 65 8.24 -5.87 -9.05
CA ARG A 65 9.57 -6.09 -8.45
C ARG A 65 9.53 -6.12 -6.94
N LEU A 66 8.58 -5.41 -6.33
CA LEU A 66 8.48 -5.23 -4.89
C LEU A 66 8.01 -6.49 -4.14
N ARG A 67 7.44 -7.51 -4.82
CA ARG A 67 7.07 -8.81 -4.20
C ARG A 67 6.34 -8.70 -2.85
N ILE A 68 5.55 -7.65 -2.63
CA ILE A 68 4.75 -7.51 -1.40
C ILE A 68 3.59 -8.51 -1.44
N HIS A 69 3.23 -9.03 -0.27
CA HIS A 69 1.99 -9.77 -0.11
C HIS A 69 0.79 -8.82 -0.15
N ILE A 70 0.03 -8.87 -1.25
CA ILE A 70 -1.21 -8.11 -1.39
C ILE A 70 -2.37 -8.94 -0.84
N ILE A 71 -3.10 -8.37 0.11
CA ILE A 71 -4.32 -8.93 0.68
C ILE A 71 -5.51 -8.44 -0.16
N SER A 72 -6.30 -9.38 -0.68
CA SER A 72 -7.52 -9.08 -1.45
C SER A 72 -8.56 -8.37 -0.60
N LEU A 73 -9.34 -7.49 -1.23
CA LEU A 73 -10.49 -6.84 -0.62
C LEU A 73 -11.76 -7.62 -0.98
N ASP A 74 -12.58 -7.96 0.01
CA ASP A 74 -13.93 -8.51 -0.17
C ASP A 74 -14.98 -7.50 0.30
N HIS A 75 -16.26 -7.87 0.19
CA HIS A 75 -17.38 -7.01 0.57
C HIS A 75 -17.36 -6.60 2.04
N GLU A 76 -17.08 -7.53 2.96
CA GLU A 76 -17.05 -7.22 4.39
C GLU A 76 -15.94 -6.21 4.71
N HIS A 77 -14.76 -6.39 4.11
CA HIS A 77 -13.67 -5.43 4.27
C HIS A 77 -14.02 -4.06 3.70
N ALA A 78 -14.63 -4.00 2.52
CA ALA A 78 -15.01 -2.74 1.88
C ALA A 78 -16.02 -1.96 2.74
N ASP A 79 -17.01 -2.65 3.31
CA ASP A 79 -17.99 -2.04 4.22
C ASP A 79 -17.31 -1.51 5.48
N CYS A 80 -16.45 -2.32 6.13
CA CYS A 80 -15.72 -1.90 7.31
C CYS A 80 -14.83 -0.68 7.05
N GLU A 81 -14.07 -0.67 5.95
CA GLU A 81 -13.19 0.44 5.58
C GLU A 81 -14.01 1.71 5.29
N GLY A 82 -15.12 1.59 4.56
CA GLY A 82 -16.00 2.74 4.28
C GLY A 82 -16.63 3.34 5.53
N LEU A 83 -16.97 2.51 6.53
CA LEU A 83 -17.52 2.99 7.80
C LEU A 83 -16.49 3.77 8.65
N LEU A 84 -15.18 3.57 8.43
CA LEU A 84 -14.14 4.33 9.13
C LEU A 84 -14.04 5.77 8.65
N TYR A 85 -14.48 6.08 7.42
CA TYR A 85 -14.33 7.39 6.80
C TYR A 85 -14.77 8.56 7.69
N LEU A 86 -15.92 8.47 8.36
CA LEU A 86 -16.39 9.56 9.22
C LEU A 86 -15.45 9.83 10.39
N SER A 87 -14.76 8.81 10.89
CA SER A 87 -13.80 8.92 11.99
C SER A 87 -12.39 9.33 11.54
N THR A 88 -12.08 9.20 10.25
CA THR A 88 -10.72 9.37 9.70
C THR A 88 -10.60 10.56 8.73
N ARG A 89 -11.71 11.07 8.20
CA ARG A 89 -11.74 12.16 7.21
C ARG A 89 -11.02 13.43 7.67
N ASP A 90 -11.06 13.74 8.96
CA ASP A 90 -10.50 14.98 9.50
C ASP A 90 -8.96 14.92 9.55
N VAL A 91 -8.37 13.73 9.41
CA VAL A 91 -6.92 13.51 9.21
C VAL A 91 -6.58 13.12 7.77
N GLY A 92 -7.54 13.20 6.84
CA GLY A 92 -7.35 12.93 5.41
C GLY A 92 -7.30 11.45 5.02
N LEU A 93 -7.92 10.58 5.83
CA LEU A 93 -7.99 9.12 5.63
C LEU A 93 -9.43 8.63 5.44
#